data_AF-A0A7S0JAU2-F1
#
_entry.id   AF-A0A7S0JAU2-F1
#
_cell.length_a   1.000
_cell.length_b   1.000
_cell.length_c   1.000
_cell.angle_alpha   90.00
_cell.angle_beta   90.00
_cell.angle_gamma   90.00
#
_symmetry.space_group_name_H-M   'P 1'
#
loop_
_entity.id
_entity.type
_entity.pdbx_description
1 polymer ?
#
loop_
_entity_poly.entity_id
_entity_poly.type
_entity_poly.pdbx_seq_one_letter_code
_entity_poly.pdbx_strand_id
1 'polypeptide(L)'
;MLSGHANVSGHAAPPPWPPSAAAALLSGAPLFDGCRLRYLDMGTNLGRRIETLYDTRRTHQRSFVTIFANESRHDVCTVGFEPNPSHHHRLQALAEKLRKQGARVHVLQAAVAATNGEATFWSDRAFDKGEWGASLLHWFDGMLPRYSSTVPTVSLSWFLRRHVIDASPHGGAGAARLVAKMDIEAAEYEALPAAAEELCVAVDALELEQHYMLLSRMAATKQSLRPGGRPLDLFTARRMRSQLDLALRRLRERRGRGECKTNVRALSTAGT
;
A
#
# COMPACT_ATOMS: atom_id res chain seq x y z
N MET A 1 25.31 -9.29 40.28
CA MET A 1 25.75 -8.05 39.59
C MET A 1 26.73 -8.47 38.51
N LEU A 2 26.61 -8.20 37.21
CA LEU A 2 25.67 -7.43 36.40
C LEU A 2 25.51 -8.14 35.06
N SER A 3 24.25 -8.22 34.63
CA SER A 3 23.71 -8.38 33.28
C SER A 3 24.64 -8.09 32.10
N GLY A 4 24.82 -9.09 31.24
CA GLY A 4 25.19 -8.89 29.83
C GLY A 4 23.93 -8.64 28.99
N HIS A 5 23.81 -7.43 28.43
CA HIS A 5 22.77 -7.11 27.45
C HIS A 5 23.20 -7.60 26.07
N ALA A 6 22.53 -8.64 25.57
CA ALA A 6 22.61 -9.04 24.18
C ALA A 6 21.92 -7.99 23.30
N ASN A 7 22.69 -7.43 22.38
CA ASN A 7 22.24 -6.46 21.39
C ASN A 7 21.44 -7.21 20.30
N VAL A 8 20.12 -7.06 20.28
CA VAL A 8 19.25 -7.62 19.23
C VAL A 8 18.85 -6.49 18.29
N SER A 9 19.60 -6.31 17.20
CA SER A 9 19.19 -5.48 16.07
C SER A 9 19.94 -5.84 14.78
N GLY A 10 19.87 -7.12 14.40
CA GLY A 10 20.27 -7.59 13.08
C GLY A 10 19.04 -7.82 12.19
N HIS A 11 18.48 -6.77 11.61
CA HIS A 11 17.59 -6.94 10.45
C HIS A 11 18.43 -6.68 9.21
N ALA A 12 18.73 -7.75 8.47
CA ALA A 12 19.48 -7.69 7.23
C ALA A 12 18.81 -6.69 6.27
N ALA A 13 19.63 -5.85 5.61
CA ALA A 13 19.14 -4.95 4.57
C ALA A 13 18.43 -5.78 3.48
N PRO A 14 17.25 -5.34 3.00
CA PRO A 14 16.55 -6.05 1.94
C PRO A 14 17.42 -6.13 0.68
N PRO A 15 17.26 -7.20 -0.14
CA PRO A 15 18.04 -7.37 -1.36
C PRO A 15 17.88 -6.17 -2.30
N PRO A 16 18.91 -5.87 -3.12
CA PRO A 16 18.86 -4.77 -4.08
C PRO A 16 17.76 -5.01 -5.12
N TRP A 17 17.08 -3.93 -5.49
CA TRP A 17 15.99 -3.94 -6.45
C TRP A 17 16.48 -4.21 -7.87
N PRO A 18 15.67 -4.82 -8.75
CA PRO A 18 15.93 -4.81 -10.19
C PRO A 18 15.96 -3.35 -10.70
N PRO A 19 16.74 -3.05 -11.75
CA PRO A 19 16.80 -1.71 -12.34
C PRO A 19 15.45 -1.35 -12.98
N SER A 20 14.60 -0.68 -12.20
CA SER A 20 13.31 -0.13 -12.64
C SER A 20 13.24 1.36 -12.29
N ALA A 21 12.37 2.10 -13.00
CA ALA A 21 12.12 3.51 -12.68
C ALA A 21 11.62 3.69 -11.22
N ALA A 22 10.90 2.69 -10.69
CA ALA A 22 10.51 2.64 -9.29
C ALA A 22 11.73 2.54 -8.36
N ALA A 23 12.69 1.64 -8.65
CA ALA A 23 13.91 1.49 -7.86
C ALA A 23 14.75 2.77 -7.81
N ALA A 24 14.86 3.49 -8.92
CA ALA A 24 15.59 4.77 -8.97
C ALA A 24 14.92 5.85 -8.10
N LEU A 25 13.59 5.99 -8.18
CA LEU A 25 12.82 6.90 -7.33
C LEU A 25 12.91 6.53 -5.85
N LEU A 26 12.83 5.24 -5.53
CA LEU A 26 12.91 4.71 -4.17
C LEU A 26 14.30 4.86 -3.56
N SER A 27 15.35 4.90 -4.38
CA SER A 27 16.75 5.08 -3.94
C SER A 27 17.14 6.56 -3.74
N GLY A 28 16.33 7.50 -4.21
CA GLY A 28 16.59 8.93 -4.13
C GLY A 28 16.22 9.58 -2.78
N ALA A 29 15.97 10.89 -2.80
CA ALA A 29 15.47 11.62 -1.63
C ALA A 29 14.12 11.04 -1.15
N PRO A 30 13.77 11.17 0.15
CA PRO A 30 12.46 10.73 0.61
C PRO A 30 11.30 11.33 -0.21
N LEU A 31 10.34 10.49 -0.61
CA LEU A 31 9.27 10.93 -1.51
C LEU A 31 8.30 11.95 -0.87
N PHE A 32 8.26 12.00 0.46
CA PHE A 32 7.45 12.96 1.22
C PHE A 32 8.28 14.10 1.83
N ASP A 33 9.52 14.30 1.37
CA ASP A 33 10.37 15.36 1.91
C ASP A 33 9.73 16.75 1.76
N GLY A 34 9.78 17.55 2.81
CA GLY A 34 9.13 18.86 2.88
C GLY A 34 7.59 18.85 2.83
N CYS A 35 6.92 17.70 2.91
CA CYS A 35 5.45 17.61 2.85
C CYS A 35 4.82 17.59 4.25
N ARG A 36 3.92 18.54 4.53
CA ARG A 36 3.09 18.55 5.76
C ARG A 36 1.90 17.60 5.66
N LEU A 37 1.24 17.56 4.50
CA LEU A 37 0.11 16.67 4.23
C LEU A 37 0.53 15.61 3.24
N ARG A 38 0.35 14.35 3.60
CA ARG A 38 0.85 13.21 2.84
C ARG A 38 -0.30 12.24 2.58
N TYR A 39 -0.38 11.76 1.35
CA TYR A 39 -1.31 10.73 0.94
C TYR A 39 -0.56 9.55 0.33
N LEU A 40 -0.81 8.36 0.86
CA LEU A 40 -0.28 7.09 0.35
C LEU A 40 -1.43 6.25 -0.21
N ASP A 41 -1.45 6.02 -1.52
CA ASP A 41 -2.46 5.21 -2.20
C ASP A 41 -1.86 3.87 -2.63
N MET A 42 -2.20 2.79 -1.94
CA MET A 42 -1.70 1.45 -2.22
C MET A 42 -2.76 0.69 -3.01
N GLY A 43 -2.46 0.40 -4.29
CA GLY A 43 -3.44 -0.08 -5.27
C GLY A 43 -4.26 1.08 -5.81
N THR A 44 -3.60 2.00 -6.52
CA THR A 44 -4.28 3.19 -7.07
C THR A 44 -5.19 2.86 -8.25
N ASN A 45 -5.03 1.67 -8.85
CA ASN A 45 -5.80 1.17 -9.97
C ASN A 45 -5.75 2.20 -11.12
N LEU A 46 -6.88 2.65 -11.64
CA LEU A 46 -6.95 3.69 -12.69
C LEU A 46 -6.65 5.13 -12.19
N GLY A 47 -6.24 5.32 -10.94
CA GLY A 47 -5.85 6.61 -10.37
C GLY A 47 -7.02 7.53 -9.99
N ARG A 48 -8.25 7.00 -9.91
CA ARG A 48 -9.46 7.81 -9.68
C ARG A 48 -9.45 8.54 -8.34
N ARG A 49 -8.89 7.90 -7.28
CA ARG A 49 -8.77 8.52 -5.95
C ARG A 49 -7.79 9.69 -5.98
N ILE A 50 -6.62 9.51 -6.61
CA ILE A 50 -5.65 10.58 -6.83
C ILE A 50 -6.28 11.73 -7.64
N GLU A 51 -6.95 11.44 -8.77
CA GLU A 51 -7.63 12.47 -9.56
C GLU A 51 -8.66 13.26 -8.72
N THR A 52 -9.47 12.54 -7.93
CA THR A 52 -10.50 13.16 -7.07
C THR A 52 -9.90 13.98 -5.93
N LEU A 53 -8.72 13.62 -5.43
CA LEU A 53 -8.02 14.40 -4.40
C LEU A 53 -7.74 15.83 -4.86
N TYR A 54 -7.34 16.00 -6.12
CA TYR A 54 -6.92 17.28 -6.69
C TYR A 54 -8.01 17.97 -7.52
N ASP A 55 -9.06 17.27 -7.96
CA ASP A 55 -10.21 17.89 -8.65
C ASP A 55 -11.30 18.32 -7.64
N THR A 56 -11.15 19.53 -7.10
CA THR A 56 -12.07 20.13 -6.11
C THR A 56 -13.49 20.35 -6.63
N ARG A 57 -13.73 20.24 -7.94
CA ARG A 57 -15.06 20.36 -8.55
C ARG A 57 -15.86 19.06 -8.47
N ARG A 58 -15.21 17.92 -8.25
CA ARG A 58 -15.85 16.60 -8.14
C ARG A 58 -16.24 16.32 -6.69
N THR A 59 -17.41 16.82 -6.29
CA THR A 59 -17.95 16.75 -4.91
C THR A 59 -18.48 15.37 -4.50
N HIS A 60 -18.49 14.38 -5.40
CA HIS A 60 -19.21 13.10 -5.19
C HIS A 60 -18.47 12.03 -4.37
N GLN A 61 -17.20 12.21 -3.98
CA GLN A 61 -16.52 11.27 -3.08
C GLN A 61 -16.30 11.85 -1.68
N ARG A 62 -17.41 12.23 -1.04
CA ARG A 62 -17.43 12.96 0.25
C ARG A 62 -16.55 12.33 1.33
N SER A 63 -16.49 11.00 1.48
CA SER A 63 -15.74 10.36 2.58
C SER A 63 -14.22 10.60 2.49
N PHE A 64 -13.60 10.29 1.35
CA PHE A 64 -12.15 10.47 1.14
C PHE A 64 -11.77 11.95 1.12
N VAL A 65 -12.58 12.79 0.46
CA VAL A 65 -12.37 14.24 0.39
C VAL A 65 -12.43 14.85 1.80
N THR A 66 -13.22 14.32 2.73
CA THR A 66 -13.32 14.93 4.07
C THR A 66 -12.04 14.87 4.89
N ILE A 67 -11.13 13.93 4.64
CA ILE A 67 -9.92 13.76 5.46
C ILE A 67 -8.98 14.97 5.33
N PHE A 68 -8.97 15.63 4.17
CA PHE A 68 -8.27 16.90 3.95
C PHE A 68 -9.25 18.09 3.71
N ALA A 69 -10.51 18.01 4.18
CA ALA A 69 -11.57 19.02 3.93
C ALA A 69 -11.11 20.46 4.16
N ASN A 70 -10.35 20.68 5.23
CA ASN A 70 -9.98 22.01 5.71
C ASN A 70 -8.60 22.45 5.21
N GLU A 71 -8.01 21.70 4.28
CA GLU A 71 -6.64 21.91 3.80
C GLU A 71 -6.64 22.20 2.29
N SER A 72 -5.70 23.02 1.85
CA SER A 72 -5.42 23.18 0.42
C SER A 72 -4.97 21.84 -0.15
N ARG A 73 -5.65 21.35 -1.19
CA ARG A 73 -5.29 20.08 -1.85
C ARG A 73 -3.94 20.15 -2.56
N HIS A 74 -3.51 21.35 -2.93
CA HIS A 74 -2.19 21.59 -3.51
C HIS A 74 -1.05 21.34 -2.50
N ASP A 75 -1.33 21.37 -1.20
CA ASP A 75 -0.34 21.12 -0.15
C ASP A 75 -0.16 19.62 0.15
N VAL A 76 -0.96 18.76 -0.48
CA VAL A 76 -0.87 17.30 -0.30
C VAL A 76 0.16 16.73 -1.27
N CYS A 77 1.16 16.05 -0.71
CA CYS A 77 2.04 15.19 -1.48
C CYS A 77 1.43 13.78 -1.58
N THR A 78 1.38 13.22 -2.78
CA THR A 78 0.80 11.90 -3.02
C THR A 78 1.86 10.93 -3.52
N VAL A 79 1.92 9.75 -2.92
CA VAL A 79 2.61 8.59 -3.47
C VAL A 79 1.59 7.49 -3.72
N GLY A 80 1.46 7.06 -4.97
CA GLY A 80 0.62 5.93 -5.38
C GLY A 80 1.45 4.72 -5.77
N PHE A 81 0.93 3.52 -5.54
CA PHE A 81 1.47 2.25 -6.02
C PHE A 81 0.45 1.54 -6.90
N GLU A 82 0.87 1.13 -8.10
CA GLU A 82 0.07 0.30 -9.00
C GLU A 82 0.99 -0.64 -9.78
N PRO A 83 0.93 -1.96 -9.54
CA PRO A 83 1.75 -2.92 -10.29
C PRO A 83 1.20 -3.28 -11.67
N ASN A 84 -0.08 -3.06 -11.99
CA ASN A 84 -0.66 -3.53 -13.25
C ASN A 84 -0.09 -2.76 -14.46
N PRO A 85 0.64 -3.43 -15.37
CA PRO A 85 1.22 -2.80 -16.55
C PRO A 85 0.20 -2.12 -17.47
N SER A 86 -1.04 -2.61 -17.52
CA SER A 86 -2.10 -2.01 -18.35
C SER A 86 -2.49 -0.60 -17.88
N HIS A 87 -2.24 -0.28 -16.59
CA HIS A 87 -2.55 1.02 -16.00
C HIS A 87 -1.40 2.03 -16.13
N HIS A 88 -0.18 1.58 -16.45
CA HIS A 88 1.04 2.40 -16.41
C HIS A 88 0.95 3.69 -17.24
N HIS A 89 0.57 3.58 -18.52
CA HIS A 89 0.51 4.74 -19.41
C HIS A 89 -0.49 5.79 -18.91
N ARG A 90 -1.68 5.35 -18.48
CA ARG A 90 -2.71 6.23 -17.92
C ARG A 90 -2.21 6.93 -16.66
N LEU A 91 -1.60 6.18 -15.75
CA LEU A 91 -1.13 6.71 -14.47
C LEU A 91 0.05 7.67 -14.62
N GLN A 92 0.96 7.40 -15.56
CA GLN A 92 2.03 8.33 -15.94
C GLN A 92 1.43 9.64 -16.47
N ALA A 93 0.49 9.57 -17.41
CA ALA A 93 -0.19 10.74 -17.95
C ALA A 93 -0.95 11.54 -16.87
N LEU A 94 -1.61 10.85 -15.93
CA LEU A 94 -2.27 11.48 -14.78
C LEU A 94 -1.26 12.20 -13.89
N ALA A 95 -0.18 11.53 -13.49
CA ALA A 95 0.85 12.10 -12.62
C ALA A 95 1.56 13.29 -13.29
N GLU A 96 1.84 13.23 -14.60
CA GLU A 96 2.40 14.35 -15.36
C GLU A 96 1.44 15.53 -15.43
N LYS A 97 0.17 15.30 -15.72
CA LYS A 97 -0.86 16.33 -15.75
C LYS A 97 -0.96 17.05 -14.40
N LEU A 98 -1.04 16.30 -13.30
CA LEU A 98 -1.13 16.85 -11.95
C LEU A 98 0.14 17.62 -11.56
N ARG A 99 1.33 17.10 -11.91
CA ARG A 99 2.61 17.81 -11.68
C ARG A 99 2.69 19.13 -12.46
N LYS A 100 2.21 19.18 -13.70
CA LYS A 100 2.10 20.42 -14.48
C LYS A 100 1.17 21.45 -13.84
N GLN A 101 0.23 21.00 -12.99
CA GLN A 101 -0.69 21.84 -12.21
C GLN A 101 -0.14 22.16 -10.80
N GLY A 102 1.14 21.88 -10.54
CA GLY A 102 1.80 22.17 -9.27
C GLY A 102 1.60 21.12 -8.18
N ALA A 103 0.87 20.02 -8.44
CA ALA A 103 0.70 18.97 -7.46
C ALA A 103 1.98 18.12 -7.32
N ARG A 104 2.30 17.71 -6.09
CA ARG A 104 3.43 16.81 -5.81
C ARG A 104 2.95 15.35 -5.80
N VAL A 105 2.98 14.71 -6.97
CA VAL A 105 2.46 13.34 -7.15
C VAL A 105 3.52 12.42 -7.75
N HIS A 106 3.74 11.29 -7.10
CA HIS A 106 4.53 10.17 -7.60
C HIS A 106 3.64 8.94 -7.71
N VAL A 107 3.66 8.25 -8.86
CA VAL A 107 3.01 6.94 -9.00
C VAL A 107 4.08 5.92 -9.38
N LEU A 108 4.23 4.91 -8.53
CA LEU A 108 5.23 3.88 -8.62
C LEU A 108 4.63 2.62 -9.25
N GLN A 109 5.29 2.11 -10.28
CA GLN A 109 4.94 0.88 -11.00
C GLN A 109 5.44 -0.35 -10.23
N ALA A 110 4.89 -0.54 -9.03
CA ALA A 110 5.31 -1.56 -8.10
C ALA A 110 4.16 -1.96 -7.18
N ALA A 111 4.18 -3.21 -6.71
CA ALA A 111 3.21 -3.70 -5.74
C ALA A 111 3.68 -3.41 -4.33
N VAL A 112 2.76 -3.03 -3.44
CA VAL A 112 3.04 -3.04 -2.00
C VAL A 112 2.96 -4.48 -1.49
N ALA A 113 3.95 -4.90 -0.72
CA ALA A 113 4.11 -6.26 -0.23
C ALA A 113 4.76 -6.29 1.17
N ALA A 114 5.03 -7.49 1.70
CA ALA A 114 5.78 -7.67 2.93
C ALA A 114 7.30 -7.44 2.75
N THR A 115 7.83 -7.76 1.56
CA THR A 115 9.28 -7.73 1.26
C THR A 115 9.57 -6.98 -0.03
N ASN A 116 10.76 -6.37 -0.10
CA ASN A 116 11.29 -5.85 -1.36
C ASN A 116 11.70 -7.01 -2.28
N GLY A 117 11.54 -6.83 -3.59
CA GLY A 117 11.98 -7.83 -4.58
C GLY A 117 11.17 -7.77 -5.86
N GLU A 118 10.90 -8.94 -6.42
CA GLU A 118 10.04 -9.13 -7.58
C GLU A 118 9.00 -10.21 -7.26
N ALA A 119 7.84 -10.10 -7.89
CA ALA A 119 6.80 -11.11 -7.83
C ALA A 119 6.05 -11.20 -9.15
N THR A 120 5.44 -12.36 -9.40
CA THR A 120 4.49 -12.52 -10.49
C THR A 120 3.19 -11.82 -10.12
N PHE A 121 2.77 -10.88 -10.97
CA PHE A 121 1.48 -10.23 -10.94
C PHE A 121 0.57 -10.86 -11.99
N TRP A 122 -0.65 -11.18 -11.62
CA TRP A 122 -1.61 -11.93 -12.42
C TRP A 122 -2.78 -11.05 -12.83
N SER A 123 -3.04 -10.97 -14.13
CA SER A 123 -4.25 -10.33 -14.68
C SER A 123 -5.47 -11.23 -14.55
N ASP A 124 -6.61 -10.67 -14.14
CA ASP A 124 -7.93 -11.30 -14.20
C ASP A 124 -8.61 -11.15 -15.58
N ARG A 125 -7.98 -10.39 -16.48
CA ARG A 125 -8.42 -10.06 -17.84
C ARG A 125 -9.75 -9.30 -17.92
N ALA A 126 -10.22 -8.75 -16.81
CA ALA A 126 -11.44 -7.94 -16.80
C ALA A 126 -11.13 -6.51 -17.29
N PHE A 127 -10.55 -6.38 -18.50
CA PHE A 127 -10.06 -5.11 -19.04
C PHE A 127 -11.16 -4.04 -19.15
N ASP A 128 -12.39 -4.43 -19.45
CA ASP A 128 -13.57 -3.54 -19.49
C ASP A 128 -13.97 -3.03 -18.10
N LYS A 129 -13.58 -3.76 -17.05
CA LYS A 129 -13.76 -3.38 -15.65
C LYS A 129 -12.51 -2.69 -15.06
N GLY A 130 -11.42 -2.57 -15.81
CA GLY A 130 -10.15 -2.05 -15.28
C GLY A 130 -9.43 -3.05 -14.37
N GLU A 131 -9.64 -4.35 -14.62
CA GLU A 131 -8.88 -5.45 -13.99
C GLU A 131 -8.85 -5.39 -12.46
N TRP A 132 -10.01 -5.16 -11.84
CA TRP A 132 -10.11 -5.03 -10.38
C TRP A 132 -9.60 -6.25 -9.63
N GLY A 133 -9.69 -7.46 -10.20
CA GLY A 133 -9.18 -8.66 -9.56
C GLY A 133 -7.69 -8.95 -9.81
N ALA A 134 -6.95 -8.08 -10.52
CA ALA A 134 -5.54 -8.33 -10.79
C ALA A 134 -4.69 -8.24 -9.51
N SER A 135 -3.84 -9.24 -9.26
CA SER A 135 -3.20 -9.40 -7.94
C SER A 135 -1.81 -10.05 -8.03
N LEU A 136 -1.02 -9.90 -6.97
CA LEU A 136 0.17 -10.74 -6.73
C LEU A 136 -0.18 -12.22 -6.47
N LEU A 137 -1.46 -12.51 -6.33
CA LEU A 137 -2.01 -13.82 -6.04
C LEU A 137 -2.66 -14.42 -7.27
N HIS A 138 -2.35 -15.69 -7.53
CA HIS A 138 -3.07 -16.49 -8.53
C HIS A 138 -4.32 -17.07 -7.86
N TRP A 139 -5.50 -16.46 -8.03
CA TRP A 139 -6.69 -16.82 -7.26
C TRP A 139 -7.78 -17.57 -8.04
N PHE A 140 -7.68 -17.65 -9.36
CA PHE A 140 -8.54 -18.48 -10.20
C PHE A 140 -7.84 -18.93 -11.49
N ASP A 141 -8.32 -20.03 -12.08
CA ASP A 141 -7.68 -20.73 -13.20
C ASP A 141 -7.60 -19.91 -14.51
N GLY A 142 -8.38 -18.84 -14.63
CA GLY A 142 -8.35 -17.96 -15.79
C GLY A 142 -7.17 -16.96 -15.79
N MET A 143 -6.41 -16.89 -14.70
CA MET A 143 -5.16 -16.11 -14.59
C MET A 143 -4.00 -16.84 -15.28
N LEU A 144 -4.05 -16.93 -16.60
CA LEU A 144 -3.09 -17.73 -17.34
C LEU A 144 -1.69 -17.09 -17.34
N PRO A 145 -0.59 -17.87 -17.33
CA PRO A 145 0.78 -17.35 -17.30
C PRO A 145 1.11 -16.33 -18.41
N ARG A 146 0.47 -16.44 -19.58
CA ARG A 146 0.65 -15.47 -20.68
C ARG A 146 0.07 -14.06 -20.40
N TYR A 147 -0.72 -13.94 -19.34
CA TYR A 147 -1.29 -12.68 -18.85
C TYR A 147 -0.72 -12.31 -17.47
N SER A 148 0.41 -12.91 -17.09
CA SER A 148 1.15 -12.48 -15.91
C SER A 148 2.32 -11.59 -16.30
N SER A 149 2.86 -10.87 -15.34
CA SER A 149 4.03 -10.02 -15.51
C SER A 149 4.87 -10.08 -14.25
N THR A 150 6.20 -10.00 -14.39
CA THR A 150 7.07 -9.78 -13.24
C THR A 150 7.02 -8.31 -12.87
N VAL A 151 6.67 -8.01 -11.63
CA VAL A 151 6.58 -6.63 -11.11
C VAL A 151 7.48 -6.46 -9.89
N PRO A 152 8.04 -5.26 -9.67
CA PRO A 152 8.73 -4.95 -8.44
C PRO A 152 7.77 -5.00 -7.24
N THR A 153 8.24 -5.50 -6.10
CA THR A 153 7.51 -5.46 -4.83
C THR A 153 8.22 -4.57 -3.82
N VAL A 154 7.43 -3.79 -3.07
CA VAL A 154 7.89 -2.81 -2.07
C VAL A 154 7.41 -3.26 -0.71
N SER A 155 8.34 -3.53 0.21
CA SER A 155 8.01 -3.74 1.61
C SER A 155 7.39 -2.47 2.18
N LEU A 156 6.15 -2.56 2.65
CA LEU A 156 5.45 -1.45 3.29
C LEU A 156 6.22 -0.94 4.52
N SER A 157 6.78 -1.85 5.32
CA SER A 157 7.59 -1.53 6.50
C SER A 157 8.82 -0.70 6.10
N TRP A 158 9.59 -1.18 5.12
CA TRP A 158 10.75 -0.45 4.60
C TRP A 158 10.37 0.92 4.05
N PHE A 159 9.28 1.00 3.27
CA PHE A 159 8.83 2.25 2.66
C PHE A 159 8.48 3.30 3.73
N LEU A 160 7.70 2.92 4.73
CA LEU A 160 7.28 3.82 5.81
C LEU A 160 8.49 4.30 6.63
N ARG A 161 9.43 3.41 6.97
CA ARG A 161 10.68 3.81 7.65
C ARG A 161 11.44 4.84 6.82
N ARG A 162 11.77 4.48 5.59
CA ARG A 162 12.67 5.26 4.74
C ARG A 162 12.09 6.59 4.25
N HIS A 163 10.80 6.62 3.94
CA HIS A 163 10.19 7.78 3.27
C HIS A 163 9.27 8.60 4.18
N VAL A 164 9.01 8.14 5.42
CA VAL A 164 8.12 8.85 6.36
C VAL A 164 8.79 9.06 7.72
N ILE A 165 9.26 7.99 8.36
CA ILE A 165 9.77 8.02 9.75
C ILE A 165 11.16 8.67 9.78
N ASP A 166 12.14 8.06 9.09
CA ASP A 166 13.53 8.53 9.08
C ASP A 166 13.68 9.83 8.29
N ALA A 167 12.78 10.04 7.33
CA ALA A 167 12.71 11.20 6.44
C ALA A 167 12.13 12.46 7.07
N SER A 168 11.92 12.50 8.39
CA SER A 168 11.41 13.68 9.09
C SER A 168 12.55 14.34 9.88
N PRO A 169 13.40 15.20 9.27
CA PRO A 169 14.62 15.70 9.91
C PRO A 169 14.41 17.08 10.56
N HIS A 170 13.23 17.70 10.46
CA HIS A 170 13.01 19.08 10.87
C HIS A 170 11.80 19.19 11.79
N GLY A 171 12.08 19.33 13.09
CA GLY A 171 11.12 19.67 14.15
C GLY A 171 10.52 21.07 14.01
N GLY A 172 9.94 21.39 12.85
CA GLY A 172 9.19 22.61 12.61
C GLY A 172 7.71 22.40 12.94
N ALA A 173 7.35 22.61 14.21
CA ALA A 173 6.06 23.08 14.76
C ALA A 173 4.70 22.67 14.14
N GLY A 174 4.61 21.60 13.34
CA GLY A 174 3.36 21.00 12.88
C GLY A 174 3.59 19.55 12.48
N ALA A 175 3.00 18.61 13.21
CA ALA A 175 3.16 17.17 12.92
C ALA A 175 2.68 16.87 11.50
N ALA A 176 3.58 16.41 10.63
CA ALA A 176 3.20 15.99 9.28
C ALA A 176 2.18 14.86 9.38
N ARG A 177 1.08 14.99 8.64
CA ARG A 177 -0.05 14.05 8.67
C ARG A 177 0.00 13.15 7.45
N LEU A 178 -0.01 11.84 7.68
CA LEU A 178 -0.08 10.81 6.64
C LEU A 178 -1.43 10.09 6.69
N VAL A 179 -2.15 10.18 5.57
CA VAL A 179 -3.35 9.41 5.29
C VAL A 179 -2.98 8.33 4.29
N ALA A 180 -3.43 7.10 4.52
CA ALA A 180 -3.18 5.98 3.64
C ALA A 180 -4.48 5.30 3.22
N LYS A 181 -4.53 4.83 1.98
CA LYS A 181 -5.51 3.86 1.48
C LYS A 181 -4.77 2.56 1.16
N MET A 182 -5.31 1.43 1.60
CA MET A 182 -4.86 0.09 1.24
C MET A 182 -5.98 -0.70 0.60
N ASP A 183 -5.74 -1.11 -0.63
CA ASP A 183 -6.66 -1.84 -1.48
C ASP A 183 -5.82 -2.59 -2.53
N ILE A 184 -5.24 -3.72 -2.10
CA ILE A 184 -4.17 -4.41 -2.83
C ILE A 184 -4.50 -5.88 -3.06
N GLU A 185 -5.78 -6.18 -3.27
CA GLU A 185 -6.28 -7.45 -3.76
C GLU A 185 -5.71 -8.68 -3.02
N ALA A 186 -5.94 -8.71 -1.70
CA ALA A 186 -5.49 -9.71 -0.72
C ALA A 186 -3.98 -9.69 -0.37
N ALA A 187 -3.16 -8.80 -0.94
CA ALA A 187 -1.80 -8.60 -0.44
C ALA A 187 -1.76 -7.93 0.95
N GLU A 188 -2.85 -7.32 1.42
CA GLU A 188 -2.96 -6.71 2.75
C GLU A 188 -2.72 -7.70 3.89
N TYR A 189 -3.04 -8.98 3.66
CA TYR A 189 -2.87 -10.05 4.65
C TYR A 189 -1.41 -10.38 4.94
N GLU A 190 -0.47 -9.99 4.07
CA GLU A 190 0.97 -10.12 4.30
C GLU A 190 1.61 -8.76 4.60
N ALA A 191 1.29 -7.73 3.81
CA ALA A 191 1.93 -6.43 3.90
C ALA A 191 1.61 -5.68 5.21
N LEU A 192 0.34 -5.69 5.65
CA LEU A 192 -0.07 -4.94 6.83
C LEU A 192 0.49 -5.53 8.13
N PRO A 193 0.38 -6.86 8.41
CA PRO A 193 0.97 -7.42 9.61
C PRO A 193 2.49 -7.19 9.71
N ALA A 194 3.19 -7.28 8.57
CA ALA A 194 4.64 -7.07 8.51
C ALA A 194 5.04 -5.61 8.80
N ALA A 195 4.15 -4.64 8.56
CA ALA A 195 4.40 -3.21 8.75
C ALA A 195 3.63 -2.60 9.93
N ALA A 196 3.07 -3.41 10.82
CA ALA A 196 2.16 -2.94 11.87
C ALA A 196 2.81 -1.90 12.79
N GLU A 197 4.08 -2.07 13.14
CA GLU A 197 4.82 -1.13 13.98
C GLU A 197 5.06 0.20 13.27
N GLU A 198 5.46 0.16 12.00
CA GLU A 198 5.68 1.38 11.22
C GLU A 198 4.38 2.11 10.95
N LEU A 199 3.30 1.38 10.63
CA LEU A 199 1.97 1.97 10.46
C LEU A 199 1.61 2.76 11.70
N CYS A 200 1.77 2.13 12.88
CA CYS A 200 1.43 2.69 14.18
C CYS A 200 2.08 4.05 14.47
N VAL A 201 3.30 4.24 13.98
CA VAL A 201 4.11 5.46 14.14
C VAL A 201 3.91 6.44 12.98
N ALA A 202 3.76 5.94 11.75
CA ALA A 202 3.85 6.74 10.53
C ALA A 202 2.50 7.22 9.99
N VAL A 203 1.42 6.44 10.14
CA VAL A 203 0.13 6.69 9.50
C VAL A 203 -0.92 7.15 10.52
N ASP A 204 -1.56 8.29 10.27
CA ASP A 204 -2.60 8.87 11.13
C ASP A 204 -3.98 8.28 10.86
N ALA A 205 -4.29 8.03 9.59
CA ALA A 205 -5.53 7.39 9.16
C ALA A 205 -5.26 6.40 8.04
N LEU A 206 -5.73 5.16 8.21
CA LEU A 206 -5.65 4.10 7.22
C LEU A 206 -7.07 3.70 6.81
N GLU A 207 -7.42 3.94 5.56
CA GLU A 207 -8.59 3.34 4.92
C GLU A 207 -8.19 1.98 4.36
N LEU A 208 -8.78 0.90 4.86
CA LEU A 208 -8.41 -0.47 4.50
C LEU A 208 -9.60 -1.19 3.88
N GLU A 209 -9.45 -1.60 2.63
CA GLU A 209 -10.31 -2.59 1.99
C GLU A 209 -9.78 -4.00 2.27
N GLN A 210 -10.65 -4.89 2.73
CA GLN A 210 -10.28 -6.27 3.06
C GLN A 210 -10.91 -7.23 2.06
N HIS A 211 -10.06 -7.94 1.34
CA HIS A 211 -10.45 -8.84 0.27
C HIS A 211 -10.71 -10.26 0.79
N TYR A 212 -11.53 -10.37 1.84
CA TYR A 212 -11.80 -11.66 2.51
C TYR A 212 -12.37 -12.72 1.56
N MET A 213 -13.21 -12.30 0.60
CA MET A 213 -13.81 -13.20 -0.37
C MET A 213 -12.76 -13.77 -1.34
N LEU A 214 -11.78 -12.98 -1.76
CA LEU A 214 -10.64 -13.47 -2.54
C LEU A 214 -9.86 -14.49 -1.73
N LEU A 215 -9.43 -14.14 -0.51
CA LEU A 215 -8.69 -15.07 0.36
C LEU A 215 -9.45 -16.39 0.62
N SER A 216 -10.77 -16.32 0.78
CA SER A 216 -11.63 -17.50 1.02
C SER A 216 -11.84 -18.34 -0.23
N ARG A 217 -12.09 -17.71 -1.39
CA ARG A 217 -12.21 -18.41 -2.69
C ARG A 217 -10.91 -19.13 -3.04
N MET A 218 -9.78 -18.48 -2.81
CA MET A 218 -8.45 -19.06 -3.06
C MET A 218 -8.18 -20.32 -2.27
N ALA A 219 -8.54 -20.29 -0.99
CA ALA A 219 -8.36 -21.44 -0.12
C ALA A 219 -9.18 -22.66 -0.59
N ALA A 220 -10.30 -22.42 -1.29
CA ALA A 220 -11.18 -23.46 -1.81
C ALA A 220 -10.69 -24.07 -3.14
N THR A 221 -9.93 -23.34 -3.96
CA THR A 221 -9.59 -23.76 -5.33
C THR A 221 -8.38 -24.70 -5.44
N LYS A 222 -7.64 -24.99 -4.36
CA LYS A 222 -6.43 -25.87 -4.31
C LYS A 222 -5.27 -25.51 -5.27
N GLN A 223 -5.48 -24.59 -6.22
CA GLN A 223 -4.53 -24.14 -7.23
C GLN A 223 -4.06 -22.70 -7.00
N SER A 224 -4.48 -22.08 -5.90
CA SER A 224 -4.06 -20.72 -5.59
C SER A 224 -2.61 -20.65 -5.15
N LEU A 225 -1.87 -19.67 -5.67
CA LEU A 225 -0.47 -19.45 -5.37
C LEU A 225 -0.24 -18.09 -4.72
N ARG A 226 0.58 -18.07 -3.68
CA ARG A 226 1.16 -16.88 -3.06
C ARG A 226 2.30 -16.30 -3.91
N PRO A 227 2.77 -15.07 -3.62
CA PRO A 227 3.98 -14.55 -4.24
C PRO A 227 5.13 -15.54 -4.05
N GLY A 228 5.83 -15.85 -5.15
CA GLY A 228 6.86 -16.90 -5.19
C GLY A 228 6.35 -18.32 -5.43
N GLY A 229 5.10 -18.50 -5.87
CA GLY A 229 4.61 -19.78 -6.39
C GLY A 229 4.26 -20.84 -5.34
N ARG A 230 4.10 -20.46 -4.08
CA ARG A 230 3.75 -21.38 -2.99
C ARG A 230 2.24 -21.60 -2.92
N PRO A 231 1.75 -22.84 -2.75
CA PRO A 231 0.32 -23.10 -2.58
C PRO A 231 -0.30 -22.31 -1.43
N LEU A 232 -1.51 -21.78 -1.63
CA LEU A 232 -2.33 -21.21 -0.58
C LEU A 232 -3.43 -22.21 -0.21
N ASP A 233 -3.21 -22.96 0.86
CA ASP A 233 -4.23 -23.83 1.44
C ASP A 233 -5.12 -23.08 2.45
N LEU A 234 -6.23 -23.72 2.85
CA LEU A 234 -7.16 -23.23 3.88
C LEU A 234 -6.48 -22.91 5.20
N PHE A 235 -5.47 -23.67 5.60
CA PHE A 235 -4.77 -23.44 6.85
C PHE A 235 -3.95 -22.15 6.80
N THR A 236 -3.23 -21.93 5.71
CA THR A 236 -2.42 -20.75 5.44
C THR A 236 -3.30 -19.51 5.32
N ALA A 237 -4.41 -19.60 4.56
CA ALA A 237 -5.37 -18.51 4.45
C ALA A 237 -5.97 -18.12 5.82
N ARG A 238 -6.37 -19.11 6.64
CA ARG A 238 -6.85 -18.86 8.00
C ARG A 238 -5.77 -18.23 8.88
N ARG A 239 -4.52 -18.68 8.78
CA ARG A 239 -3.40 -18.11 9.52
C ARG A 239 -3.16 -16.64 9.12
N MET A 240 -3.12 -16.35 7.82
CA MET A 240 -2.94 -15.00 7.28
C MET A 240 -4.05 -14.05 7.76
N ARG A 241 -5.31 -14.49 7.67
CA ARG A 241 -6.44 -13.75 8.27
C ARG A 241 -6.25 -13.51 9.76
N SER A 242 -5.91 -14.55 10.52
CA SER A 242 -5.71 -14.43 11.98
C SER A 242 -4.60 -13.46 12.33
N GLN A 243 -3.52 -13.41 11.52
CA GLN A 243 -2.43 -12.47 11.67
C GLN A 243 -2.87 -11.03 11.38
N LEU A 244 -3.64 -10.81 10.31
CA LEU A 244 -4.21 -9.49 10.01
C LEU A 244 -5.14 -9.03 11.13
N ASP A 245 -6.07 -9.88 11.57
CA ASP A 245 -7.00 -9.56 12.65
C ASP A 245 -6.26 -9.21 13.95
N LEU A 246 -5.19 -9.95 14.27
CA LEU A 246 -4.35 -9.66 15.44
C LEU A 246 -3.62 -8.32 15.30
N ALA A 247 -3.03 -8.04 14.13
CA ALA A 247 -2.36 -6.76 13.88
C ALA A 247 -3.35 -5.58 14.01
N LEU A 248 -4.54 -5.70 13.42
CA LEU A 248 -5.59 -4.68 13.51
C LEU A 248 -6.09 -4.47 14.95
N ARG A 249 -6.28 -5.54 15.72
CA ARG A 249 -6.61 -5.43 17.15
C ARG A 249 -5.52 -4.69 17.93
N ARG A 250 -4.26 -5.07 17.75
CA ARG A 250 -3.12 -4.42 18.42
C ARG A 250 -3.02 -2.93 18.08
N LEU A 251 -3.18 -2.56 16.81
CA LEU A 251 -3.20 -1.15 16.39
C LEU A 251 -4.30 -0.35 17.12
N ARG A 252 -5.51 -0.91 17.21
CA ARG A 252 -6.65 -0.28 17.89
C ARG A 252 -6.43 -0.16 19.41
N GLU A 253 -5.95 -1.23 20.05
CA GLU A 253 -5.66 -1.24 21.49
C GLU A 253 -4.57 -0.24 21.85
N ARG A 254 -3.45 -0.24 21.11
CA ARG A 254 -2.36 0.72 21.30
C ARG A 254 -2.81 2.15 21.05
N ARG A 255 -3.67 2.38 20.05
CA ARG A 255 -4.29 3.70 19.83
C ARG A 255 -5.11 4.14 21.04
N GLY A 256 -5.91 3.24 21.60
CA GLY A 256 -6.71 3.52 22.81
C GLY A 256 -5.85 3.92 24.02
N ARG A 257 -4.59 3.46 24.07
CA ARG A 257 -3.60 3.84 25.09
C ARG A 257 -2.73 5.05 24.71
N GLY A 258 -2.93 5.65 23.53
CA GLY A 258 -2.09 6.74 23.03
C GLY A 258 -0.71 6.32 22.52
N GLU A 259 -0.43 5.01 22.43
CA GLU A 259 0.85 4.43 21.96
C GLU A 259 0.91 4.28 20.43
N CYS A 260 -0.16 4.67 19.73
CA CYS A 260 -0.34 4.48 18.30
C CYS A 260 -1.16 5.62 17.70
N LYS A 261 -0.69 6.21 16.61
CA LYS A 261 -1.43 7.30 15.96
C LYS A 261 -2.39 6.82 14.87
N THR A 262 -2.29 5.57 14.43
CA THR A 262 -3.12 5.05 13.32
C THR A 262 -4.56 4.83 13.72
N ASN A 263 -5.47 5.50 13.02
CA ASN A 263 -6.88 5.17 13.02
C ASN A 263 -7.22 4.31 11.80
N VAL A 264 -7.55 3.04 12.00
CA VAL A 264 -7.94 2.14 10.89
C VAL A 264 -9.44 2.22 10.67
N ARG A 265 -9.86 2.60 9.46
CA ARG A 265 -11.24 2.58 8.99
C ARG A 265 -11.38 1.50 7.94
N ALA A 266 -12.28 0.55 8.17
CA ALA A 266 -12.63 -0.41 7.14
C ALA A 266 -13.43 0.32 6.04
N LEU A 267 -13.05 0.11 4.79
CA LEU A 267 -13.88 0.46 3.66
C LEU A 267 -14.96 -0.61 3.55
N SER A 268 -16.22 -0.17 3.57
CA SER A 268 -17.35 -1.06 3.33
C SER A 268 -17.25 -1.58 1.89
N THR A 269 -17.10 -2.89 1.73
CA THR A 269 -17.35 -3.59 0.46
C THR A 269 -18.85 -3.58 0.20
N ALA A 270 -19.44 -2.41 -0.02
CA ALA A 270 -20.83 -2.32 -0.44
C ALA A 270 -20.92 -2.84 -1.88
N GLY A 271 -21.08 -4.16 -2.02
CA GLY A 271 -21.49 -4.86 -3.23
C GLY A 271 -20.62 -4.62 -4.46
N THR A 272 -19.54 -5.39 -4.58
CA THR A 272 -19.08 -5.88 -5.88
C THR A 272 -19.67 -7.26 -6.13
#